data_AF-A0A8H7P702-F1
#
_entry.id   AF-A0A8H7P702-F1
#
_cell.length_a   1.000
_cell.length_b   1.000
_cell.length_c   1.000
_cell.angle_alpha   90.00
_cell.angle_beta   90.00
_cell.angle_gamma   90.00
#
_symmetry.space_group_name_H-M   'P 1'
#
loop_
_entity.id
_entity.type
_entity.pdbx_description
1 polymer ?
#
loop_
_entity_poly.entity_id
_entity_poly.type
_entity_poly.pdbx_seq_one_letter_code
_entity_poly.pdbx_strand_id
1 'polypeptide(L)'
;MLARRLTAVARLHIQYCSFRATIIDGCFWMCLAEFAALTTLSLYDVEFSSVHQFGHLILAMPALRNLQCWDVEWQSHGLDHRLLPPRFSPLKLTSVKLELRTLRDAEDPEDTNKEVANPQVIAVMRDIVHLFVMASVSAHIEELHIGNDVSKSWLYLADVGTSAVGELLEHCGESLRTLFFSVGAADLNALYATSIVGELL
;
A
#
# COMPACT_ATOMS: atom_id res chain seq x y z
N MET A 1 -26.77 11.32 9.38
CA MET A 1 -25.73 10.96 8.39
C MET A 1 -26.17 9.76 7.58
N LEU A 2 -25.97 9.79 6.26
CA LEU A 2 -26.33 8.69 5.35
C LEU A 2 -25.58 7.39 5.69
N ALA A 3 -24.33 7.47 6.14
CA ALA A 3 -23.49 6.33 6.54
C ALA A 3 -24.18 5.36 7.52
N ARG A 4 -24.82 5.90 8.58
CA ARG A 4 -25.56 5.12 9.58
C ARG A 4 -26.79 4.37 9.02
N ARG A 5 -27.26 4.75 7.83
CA ARG A 5 -28.37 4.08 7.13
C ARG A 5 -27.88 3.03 6.15
N LEU A 6 -26.59 3.04 5.79
CA LEU A 6 -25.95 2.15 4.84
C LEU A 6 -25.28 0.98 5.57
N THR A 7 -26.03 0.31 6.44
CA THR A 7 -25.52 -0.71 7.37
C THR A 7 -24.99 -1.98 6.68
N ALA A 8 -25.34 -2.21 5.41
CA ALA A 8 -24.90 -3.35 4.63
C ALA A 8 -23.72 -3.04 3.68
N VAL A 9 -23.24 -1.80 3.62
CA VAL A 9 -22.12 -1.43 2.75
C VAL A 9 -20.84 -2.04 3.30
N ALA A 10 -20.33 -3.05 2.60
CA ALA A 10 -19.12 -3.77 2.98
C ALA A 10 -17.88 -3.39 2.17
N ARG A 11 -18.06 -2.66 1.05
CA ARG A 11 -17.00 -2.31 0.11
C ARG A 11 -17.12 -0.85 -0.28
N LEU A 12 -16.00 -0.13 -0.23
CA LEU A 12 -15.87 1.23 -0.68
C LEU A 12 -14.83 1.30 -1.78
N HIS A 13 -15.22 1.86 -2.92
CA HIS A 13 -14.34 2.12 -4.05
C HIS A 13 -14.19 3.63 -4.19
N ILE A 14 -12.95 4.10 -4.21
CA ILE A 14 -12.60 5.50 -4.46
C ILE A 14 -11.66 5.50 -5.66
N GLN A 15 -12.05 6.22 -6.72
CA GLN A 15 -11.34 6.18 -7.99
C GLN A 15 -11.19 7.58 -8.59
N TYR A 16 -10.06 7.85 -9.25
CA TYR A 16 -9.81 9.05 -10.04
C TYR A 16 -10.06 10.35 -9.26
N CYS A 17 -9.57 10.42 -8.03
CA CYS A 17 -9.82 11.56 -7.15
C CYS A 17 -8.55 12.12 -6.52
N SER A 18 -8.54 13.44 -6.32
CA SER A 18 -7.44 14.12 -5.64
C SER A 18 -7.93 14.73 -4.32
N PHE A 19 -7.46 14.17 -3.22
CA PHE A 19 -7.64 14.71 -1.87
C PHE A 19 -6.77 15.95 -1.62
N ARG A 20 -5.83 16.24 -2.53
CA ARG A 20 -4.91 17.38 -2.49
C ARG A 20 -5.62 18.72 -2.67
N ALA A 21 -6.62 18.76 -3.55
CA ALA A 21 -7.33 19.99 -3.91
C ALA A 21 -8.50 20.32 -2.98
N THR A 22 -8.78 19.45 -1.99
CA THR A 22 -9.99 19.53 -1.17
C THR A 22 -9.67 19.81 0.28
N ILE A 23 -10.37 20.77 0.87
CA ILE A 23 -10.43 20.91 2.33
C ILE A 23 -11.26 19.75 2.85
N ILE A 24 -10.59 18.70 3.34
CA ILE A 24 -11.25 17.58 3.99
C ILE A 24 -11.61 18.01 5.40
N ASP A 25 -12.91 18.22 5.64
CA ASP A 25 -13.44 18.43 6.98
C ASP A 25 -13.12 17.21 7.86
N GLY A 26 -12.71 17.41 9.11
CA GLY A 26 -12.49 16.32 10.06
C GLY A 26 -13.72 15.41 10.23
N CYS A 27 -14.92 15.91 9.95
CA CYS A 27 -16.16 15.13 9.92
C CYS A 27 -16.18 14.05 8.83
N PHE A 28 -15.43 14.22 7.74
CA PHE A 28 -15.34 13.24 6.66
C PHE A 28 -14.84 11.89 7.18
N TRP A 29 -13.74 11.89 7.92
CA TRP A 29 -13.16 10.68 8.52
C TRP A 29 -14.10 10.06 9.56
N MET A 30 -14.76 10.89 10.37
CA MET A 30 -15.75 10.41 11.35
C MET A 30 -16.95 9.73 10.67
N CYS A 31 -17.39 10.21 9.50
CA CYS A 31 -18.47 9.58 8.74
C CYS A 31 -18.08 8.18 8.25
N LEU A 32 -16.80 7.95 7.92
CA LEU A 32 -16.31 6.63 7.48
C LEU A 32 -16.34 5.61 8.62
N ALA A 33 -16.08 6.04 9.85
CA ALA A 33 -16.17 5.19 11.04
C ALA A 33 -17.59 4.66 11.32
N GLU A 34 -18.63 5.33 10.80
CA GLU A 34 -20.03 4.92 10.97
C GLU A 34 -20.42 3.72 10.09
N PHE A 35 -19.60 3.34 9.10
CA PHE A 35 -19.84 2.16 8.28
C PHE A 35 -19.37 0.89 8.99
N ALA A 36 -20.20 0.36 9.89
CA ALA A 36 -19.86 -0.79 10.72
C ALA A 36 -19.54 -2.09 9.94
N ALA A 37 -20.11 -2.26 8.74
CA ALA A 37 -19.91 -3.44 7.90
C ALA A 37 -18.77 -3.30 6.87
N LEU A 38 -18.11 -2.14 6.80
CA LEU A 38 -17.11 -1.84 5.77
C LEU A 38 -15.81 -2.59 6.04
N THR A 39 -15.53 -3.61 5.23
CA THR A 39 -14.37 -4.48 5.37
C THR A 39 -13.38 -4.36 4.22
N THR A 40 -13.77 -3.76 3.10
CA THR A 40 -12.92 -3.62 1.91
C THR A 40 -12.84 -2.18 1.44
N LEU A 41 -11.61 -1.69 1.24
CA LEU A 41 -11.30 -0.42 0.60
C LEU A 41 -10.49 -0.69 -0.66
N SER A 42 -10.94 -0.11 -1.77
CA SER A 42 -10.25 -0.12 -3.05
C SER A 42 -9.99 1.32 -3.49
N LEU A 43 -8.71 1.66 -3.67
CA LEU A 43 -8.24 2.96 -4.14
C LEU A 43 -7.63 2.79 -5.53
N TYR A 44 -8.12 3.53 -6.52
CA TYR A 44 -7.59 3.48 -7.88
C TYR A 44 -7.31 4.88 -8.41
N ASP A 45 -6.05 5.20 -8.72
CA ASP A 45 -5.65 6.50 -9.24
C ASP A 45 -6.10 7.63 -8.28
N VAL A 46 -5.55 7.60 -7.07
CA VAL A 46 -5.94 8.48 -5.96
C VAL A 46 -4.73 9.25 -5.45
N GLU A 47 -4.83 10.58 -5.49
CA GLU A 47 -3.79 11.47 -5.00
C GLU A 47 -4.13 12.00 -3.60
N PHE A 48 -3.16 11.95 -2.69
CA PHE A 48 -3.23 12.56 -1.37
C PHE A 48 -2.24 13.73 -1.25
N SER A 49 -2.50 14.67 -0.35
CA SER A 49 -1.49 15.71 -0.05
C SER A 49 -0.28 15.13 0.70
N SER A 50 -0.51 14.10 1.52
CA SER A 50 0.50 13.46 2.36
C SER A 50 0.12 12.03 2.75
N VAL A 51 1.12 11.24 3.17
CA VAL A 51 0.90 9.90 3.79
C VAL A 51 -0.09 9.95 4.95
N HIS A 52 -0.16 11.06 5.69
CA HIS A 52 -1.08 11.20 6.81
C HIS A 52 -2.53 11.12 6.35
N GLN A 53 -2.92 11.79 5.26
CA GLN A 53 -4.30 11.70 4.77
C GLN A 53 -4.68 10.27 4.37
N PHE A 54 -3.74 9.54 3.76
CA PHE A 54 -3.90 8.11 3.51
C PHE A 54 -4.08 7.32 4.81
N GLY A 55 -3.25 7.59 5.83
CA GLY A 55 -3.37 7.02 7.17
C GLY A 55 -4.72 7.32 7.83
N HIS A 56 -5.17 8.57 7.81
CA HIS A 56 -6.49 9.00 8.31
C HIS A 56 -7.62 8.22 7.62
N LEU A 57 -7.53 8.04 6.30
CA LEU A 57 -8.51 7.28 5.53
C LEU A 57 -8.60 5.83 5.99
N ILE A 58 -7.49 5.09 5.98
CA ILE A 58 -7.52 3.66 6.31
C ILE A 58 -7.87 3.42 7.77
N LEU A 59 -7.37 4.26 8.68
CA LEU A 59 -7.57 4.09 10.11
C LEU A 59 -8.98 4.48 10.55
N ALA A 60 -9.69 5.32 9.79
CA ALA A 60 -11.09 5.65 10.06
C ALA A 60 -12.04 4.45 9.99
N MET A 61 -11.64 3.32 9.40
CA MET A 61 -12.49 2.15 9.18
C MET A 61 -12.03 0.96 10.04
N PRO A 62 -12.53 0.81 11.28
CA PRO A 62 -12.01 -0.18 12.24
C PRO A 62 -12.26 -1.64 11.84
N ALA A 63 -13.26 -1.89 10.99
CA ALA A 63 -13.60 -3.22 10.49
C ALA A 63 -12.84 -3.60 9.20
N LEU A 64 -12.00 -2.70 8.67
CA LEU A 64 -11.27 -2.95 7.43
C LEU A 64 -10.38 -4.20 7.54
N ARG A 65 -10.44 -5.05 6.52
CA ARG A 65 -9.70 -6.32 6.38
C ARG A 65 -8.93 -6.39 5.07
N ASN A 66 -9.52 -5.87 4.01
CA ASN A 66 -8.97 -5.90 2.66
C ASN A 66 -8.66 -4.48 2.20
N LEU A 67 -7.40 -4.23 1.88
CA LEU A 67 -6.95 -2.97 1.30
C LEU A 67 -6.35 -3.23 -0.07
N GLN A 68 -6.84 -2.53 -1.07
CA GLN A 68 -6.34 -2.62 -2.42
C GLN A 68 -6.01 -1.22 -2.92
N CYS A 69 -4.75 -0.99 -3.24
CA CYS A 69 -4.24 0.28 -3.74
C CYS A 69 -3.68 0.06 -5.14
N TRP A 70 -4.23 0.81 -6.09
CA TRP A 70 -3.76 0.92 -7.45
C TRP A 70 -3.42 2.38 -7.70
N ASP A 71 -2.16 2.67 -8.01
CA ASP A 71 -1.73 4.00 -8.42
C ASP A 71 -2.11 5.08 -7.39
N VAL A 72 -1.77 4.83 -6.12
CA VAL A 72 -1.93 5.83 -5.05
C VAL A 72 -0.64 6.63 -4.92
N GLU A 73 -0.76 7.95 -4.76
CA GLU A 73 0.40 8.81 -4.61
C GLU A 73 0.18 9.98 -3.64
N TRP A 74 1.29 10.56 -3.18
CA TRP A 74 1.30 11.79 -2.41
C TRP A 74 2.60 12.58 -2.59
N GLN A 75 2.54 13.87 -2.29
CA GLN A 75 3.70 14.78 -2.41
C GLN A 75 4.52 14.88 -1.14
N SER A 76 3.85 14.97 0.01
CA SER A 76 4.52 15.10 1.30
C SER A 76 4.76 13.70 1.89
N HIS A 77 6.01 13.29 1.83
CA HIS A 77 6.51 12.04 2.41
C HIS A 77 6.95 12.22 3.86
N GLY A 78 7.16 11.10 4.55
CA GLY A 78 7.57 11.08 5.95
C GLY A 78 6.36 11.08 6.88
N LEU A 79 6.28 10.01 7.66
CA LEU A 79 5.20 9.81 8.63
C LEU A 79 5.61 10.32 10.00
N ASP A 80 4.83 11.27 10.54
CA ASP A 80 4.84 11.65 11.95
C ASP A 80 3.60 11.04 12.63
N HIS A 81 3.83 10.05 13.50
CA HIS A 81 2.78 9.37 14.25
C HIS A 81 1.90 10.33 15.07
N ARG A 82 2.39 11.51 15.44
CA ARG A 82 1.63 12.52 16.18
C ARG A 82 0.52 13.16 15.36
N LEU A 83 0.63 13.10 14.03
CA LEU A 83 -0.35 13.63 13.09
C LEU A 83 -1.39 12.58 12.68
N LEU A 84 -1.20 11.31 13.09
CA LEU A 84 -2.22 10.28 12.97
C LEU A 84 -3.23 10.40 14.13
N PRO A 85 -4.49 9.99 13.94
CA PRO A 85 -5.46 10.10 15.02
C PRO A 85 -5.15 9.17 16.21
N PRO A 86 -5.41 9.63 17.45
CA PRO A 86 -4.92 9.01 18.68
C PRO A 86 -5.67 7.75 19.15
N ARG A 87 -6.72 7.29 18.47
CA ARG A 87 -7.65 6.27 18.99
C ARG A 87 -8.15 5.30 17.93
N PHE A 88 -7.28 4.47 17.40
CA PHE A 88 -7.74 3.36 16.59
C PHE A 88 -7.43 2.03 17.25
N SER A 89 -8.45 1.17 17.25
CA SER A 89 -8.22 -0.25 17.40
C SER A 89 -7.20 -0.68 16.34
N PRO A 90 -6.23 -1.54 16.66
CA PRO A 90 -5.28 -2.01 15.67
C PRO A 90 -6.06 -2.58 14.49
N LEU A 91 -5.87 -1.99 13.30
CA LEU A 91 -6.46 -2.49 12.06
C LEU A 91 -6.02 -3.94 11.91
N LYS A 92 -6.98 -4.81 11.62
CA LYS A 92 -6.71 -6.22 11.35
C LYS A 92 -6.75 -6.46 9.85
N LEU A 93 -5.89 -5.78 9.10
CA LEU A 93 -5.77 -6.05 7.67
C LEU A 93 -5.26 -7.47 7.50
N THR A 94 -6.01 -8.28 6.75
CA THR A 94 -5.65 -9.66 6.43
C THR A 94 -5.19 -9.80 4.99
N SER A 95 -5.64 -8.92 4.09
CA SER A 95 -5.29 -8.97 2.68
C SER A 95 -4.94 -7.57 2.20
N VAL A 96 -3.73 -7.43 1.66
CA VAL A 96 -3.18 -6.17 1.16
C VAL A 96 -2.70 -6.37 -0.27
N LYS A 97 -3.17 -5.53 -1.16
CA LYS A 97 -2.75 -5.49 -2.57
C LYS A 97 -2.25 -4.10 -2.92
N LEU A 98 -1.00 -4.01 -3.37
CA LEU A 98 -0.31 -2.79 -3.72
C LEU A 98 0.23 -2.89 -5.15
N GLU A 99 -0.43 -2.19 -6.07
CA GLU A 99 0.04 -2.02 -7.45
C GLU A 99 0.29 -0.52 -7.67
N LEU A 100 1.54 -0.10 -7.79
CA LEU A 100 1.89 1.31 -7.99
C LEU A 100 2.51 1.47 -9.39
N ARG A 101 1.97 2.38 -10.21
CA ARG A 101 2.49 2.67 -11.56
C ARG A 101 3.94 3.11 -11.50
N THR A 102 4.73 2.45 -12.32
CA THR A 102 6.18 2.51 -12.28
C THR A 102 6.81 3.28 -13.43
N LEU A 103 6.07 3.42 -14.53
CA LEU A 103 6.58 4.00 -15.75
C LEU A 103 6.24 5.49 -15.75
N ARG A 104 7.27 6.34 -15.82
CA ARG A 104 7.10 7.57 -16.59
C ARG A 104 6.73 7.12 -17.99
N ASP A 105 5.66 7.68 -18.57
CA ASP A 105 5.53 7.66 -20.02
C ASP A 105 6.86 8.17 -20.55
N ALA A 106 7.62 7.30 -21.22
CA ALA A 106 8.91 7.67 -21.74
C ALA A 106 8.67 8.83 -22.70
N GLU A 107 9.15 10.02 -22.36
CA GLU A 107 9.12 11.17 -23.27
C GLU A 107 9.91 10.86 -24.56
N ASP A 108 10.71 9.79 -24.55
CA ASP A 108 11.46 9.29 -25.70
C ASP A 108 11.25 7.76 -25.90
N PRO A 109 10.51 7.34 -26.94
CA PRO A 109 10.21 5.94 -27.22
C PRO A 109 11.42 5.07 -27.63
N GLU A 110 12.63 5.66 -27.80
CA GLU A 110 13.84 4.94 -28.22
C GLU A 110 14.77 4.49 -27.08
N ASP A 111 14.62 4.98 -25.83
CA ASP A 111 15.44 4.54 -24.68
C ASP A 111 14.73 3.46 -23.84
N THR A 112 14.44 2.31 -24.48
CA THR A 112 13.74 1.17 -23.86
C THR A 112 14.55 0.42 -22.79
N ASN A 113 15.80 0.83 -22.54
CA ASN A 113 16.75 0.07 -21.70
C ASN A 113 17.07 0.71 -20.35
N LYS A 114 16.47 1.84 -20.01
CA LYS A 114 16.60 2.44 -18.67
C LYS A 114 15.27 2.39 -17.93
N GLU A 115 14.97 1.21 -17.40
CA GLU A 115 14.03 1.03 -16.29
C GLU A 115 14.61 1.73 -15.05
N VAL A 116 14.53 3.06 -15.01
CA VAL A 116 14.90 3.82 -13.81
C VAL A 116 13.71 3.76 -12.87
N ALA A 117 13.88 3.14 -11.71
CA ALA A 117 12.88 3.14 -10.66
C ALA A 117 12.42 4.58 -10.38
N ASN A 118 11.11 4.84 -10.50
CA ASN A 118 10.51 6.13 -10.15
C ASN A 118 10.70 6.39 -8.63
N PRO A 119 11.52 7.38 -8.22
CA PRO A 119 11.83 7.63 -6.82
C PRO A 119 10.59 7.94 -5.97
N GLN A 120 9.54 8.49 -6.58
CA GLN A 120 8.28 8.80 -5.91
C GLN A 120 7.55 7.52 -5.46
N VAL A 121 7.51 6.49 -6.31
CA VAL A 121 6.90 5.19 -5.97
C VAL A 121 7.66 4.50 -4.84
N ILE A 122 8.99 4.57 -4.84
CA ILE A 122 9.81 4.04 -3.72
C ILE A 122 9.46 4.76 -2.41
N ALA A 123 9.31 6.09 -2.47
CA ALA A 123 8.95 6.89 -1.30
C ALA A 123 7.53 6.57 -0.79
N VAL A 124 6.55 6.45 -1.69
CA VAL A 124 5.18 6.01 -1.35
C VAL A 124 5.20 4.63 -0.70
N MET A 125 5.91 3.66 -1.26
CA MET A 125 5.98 2.31 -0.72
C MET A 125 6.57 2.29 0.70
N ARG A 126 7.67 3.02 0.90
CA ARG A 126 8.30 3.18 2.21
C ARG A 126 7.35 3.78 3.25
N ASP A 127 6.61 4.81 2.85
CA ASP A 127 5.63 5.46 3.70
C ASP A 127 4.47 4.52 4.07
N ILE A 128 3.98 3.68 3.13
CA ILE A 128 2.96 2.65 3.39
C ILE A 128 3.48 1.62 4.40
N VAL A 129 4.68 1.09 4.17
CA VAL A 129 5.30 0.11 5.05
C VAL A 129 5.45 0.67 6.45
N HIS A 130 6.05 1.86 6.56
CA HIS A 130 6.27 2.51 7.85
C HIS A 130 4.94 2.76 8.58
N LEU A 131 3.88 3.16 7.87
CA LEU A 131 2.54 3.28 8.44
C LEU A 131 2.01 1.94 8.95
N PHE A 132 2.13 0.86 8.18
CA PHE A 132 1.61 -0.45 8.56
C PHE A 132 2.35 -1.04 9.75
N VAL A 133 3.67 -0.93 9.76
CA VAL A 133 4.53 -1.34 10.87
C VAL A 133 4.20 -0.53 12.12
N MET A 134 4.17 0.80 12.02
CA MET A 134 3.92 1.68 13.16
C MET A 134 2.53 1.54 13.75
N ALA A 135 1.50 1.42 12.91
CA ALA A 135 0.13 1.21 13.38
C ALA A 135 -0.16 -0.26 13.75
N SER A 136 0.87 -1.13 13.79
CA SER A 136 0.76 -2.57 14.10
C SER A 136 -0.29 -3.28 13.24
N VAL A 137 -0.45 -2.81 12.00
CA VAL A 137 -1.42 -3.31 11.02
C VAL A 137 -0.90 -4.56 10.34
N SER A 138 0.42 -4.61 10.11
CA SER A 138 1.10 -5.69 9.39
C SER A 138 1.05 -7.05 10.09
N ALA A 139 0.90 -7.07 11.42
CA ALA A 139 0.94 -8.31 12.21
C ALA A 139 -0.13 -9.35 11.84
N HIS A 140 -1.22 -8.94 11.18
CA HIS A 140 -2.34 -9.82 10.83
C HIS A 140 -2.47 -10.09 9.32
N ILE A 141 -1.52 -9.61 8.51
CA ILE A 141 -1.59 -9.76 7.06
C ILE A 141 -1.32 -11.23 6.70
N GLU A 142 -2.32 -11.89 6.14
CA GLU A 142 -2.28 -13.28 5.69
C GLU A 142 -2.00 -13.37 4.18
N GLU A 143 -2.42 -12.36 3.42
CA GLU A 143 -2.26 -12.27 1.98
C GLU A 143 -1.63 -10.92 1.60
N LEU A 144 -0.51 -10.97 0.91
CA LEU A 144 0.20 -9.78 0.44
C LEU A 144 0.46 -9.92 -1.06
N HIS A 145 0.00 -8.93 -1.82
CA HIS A 145 0.28 -8.82 -3.25
C HIS A 145 0.98 -7.50 -3.53
N ILE A 146 2.19 -7.57 -4.08
CA ILE A 146 3.00 -6.41 -4.44
C ILE A 146 3.42 -6.49 -5.90
N GLY A 147 3.13 -5.44 -6.66
CA GLY A 147 3.46 -5.36 -8.07
C GLY A 147 2.23 -5.40 -8.95
N ASN A 148 2.44 -5.40 -10.26
CA ASN A 148 1.38 -5.36 -11.26
C ASN A 148 1.47 -6.61 -12.14
N ASP A 149 0.32 -7.17 -12.51
CA ASP A 149 0.17 -8.29 -13.45
C ASP A 149 0.68 -7.94 -14.87
N VAL A 150 0.80 -6.63 -15.19
CA VAL A 150 1.04 -6.13 -16.55
C VAL A 150 2.40 -5.43 -16.73
N SER A 151 3.08 -5.00 -15.65
CA SER A 151 4.34 -4.23 -15.76
C SER A 151 5.51 -4.89 -15.07
N LYS A 152 6.68 -4.80 -15.72
CA LYS A 152 7.97 -5.32 -15.27
C LYS A 152 8.29 -4.88 -13.84
N SER A 153 8.73 -5.86 -13.06
CA SER A 153 8.79 -5.87 -11.60
C SER A 153 9.82 -4.93 -11.01
N TRP A 154 9.55 -4.48 -9.78
CA TRP A 154 10.40 -3.59 -8.98
C TRP A 154 11.03 -4.25 -7.78
N LEU A 155 10.47 -5.37 -7.35
CA LEU A 155 11.03 -6.17 -6.30
C LEU A 155 12.11 -7.01 -6.91
N TYR A 156 13.32 -6.44 -6.93
CA TYR A 156 14.45 -7.29 -7.16
C TYR A 156 14.56 -8.25 -5.98
N LEU A 157 14.56 -9.55 -6.23
CA LEU A 157 14.61 -10.57 -5.17
C LEU A 157 15.86 -10.39 -4.29
N ALA A 158 16.95 -9.92 -4.88
CA ALA A 158 18.19 -9.58 -4.19
C ALA A 158 18.05 -8.38 -3.23
N ASP A 159 17.08 -7.49 -3.46
CA ASP A 159 16.86 -6.28 -2.66
C ASP A 159 15.75 -6.48 -1.62
N VAL A 160 15.07 -7.64 -1.60
CA VAL A 160 13.95 -7.92 -0.69
C VAL A 160 14.35 -7.63 0.75
N GLY A 161 15.45 -8.21 1.24
CA GLY A 161 15.89 -8.06 2.64
C GLY A 161 16.38 -6.65 3.04
N THR A 162 16.66 -5.76 2.08
CA THR A 162 17.09 -4.37 2.36
C THR A 162 16.04 -3.32 1.99
N SER A 163 14.95 -3.75 1.36
CA SER A 163 13.86 -2.89 0.93
C SER A 163 12.81 -2.72 2.02
N ALA A 164 11.99 -1.67 1.90
CA ALA A 164 10.79 -1.51 2.74
C ALA A 164 9.85 -2.73 2.66
N VAL A 165 9.87 -3.46 1.53
CA VAL A 165 9.10 -4.70 1.39
C VAL A 165 9.64 -5.80 2.30
N GLY A 166 10.95 -5.92 2.45
CA GLY A 166 11.57 -6.86 3.40
C GLY A 166 11.12 -6.61 4.82
N GLU A 167 11.17 -5.35 5.26
CA GLU A 167 10.67 -4.94 6.59
C GLU A 167 9.19 -5.33 6.78
N LEU A 168 8.36 -5.11 5.77
CA LEU A 168 6.95 -5.54 5.81
C LEU A 168 6.83 -7.07 5.90
N LEU A 169 7.61 -7.82 5.12
CA LEU A 169 7.60 -9.28 5.12
C LEU A 169 8.04 -9.86 6.47
N GLU A 170 9.10 -9.31 7.08
CA GLU A 170 9.54 -9.68 8.43
C GLU A 170 8.42 -9.48 9.45
N HIS A 171 7.72 -8.34 9.38
CA HIS A 171 6.60 -8.02 10.27
C HIS A 171 5.34 -8.90 10.05
N CYS A 172 5.13 -9.38 8.83
CA CYS A 172 4.00 -10.26 8.49
C CYS A 172 4.35 -11.76 8.64
N GLY A 173 5.62 -12.12 8.85
CA GLY A 173 6.12 -13.48 8.64
C GLY A 173 5.35 -14.59 9.37
N GLU A 174 4.87 -14.34 10.59
CA GLU A 174 4.13 -15.34 11.36
C GLU A 174 2.68 -15.55 10.85
N SER A 175 2.06 -14.52 10.28
CA SER A 175 0.67 -14.54 9.80
C SER A 175 0.55 -14.75 8.30
N LEU A 176 1.57 -14.41 7.52
CA LEU A 176 1.55 -14.51 6.06
C LEU A 176 1.36 -15.97 5.61
N ARG A 177 0.42 -16.17 4.69
CA ARG A 177 0.08 -17.46 4.08
C ARG A 177 0.20 -17.42 2.57
N THR A 178 0.07 -16.23 1.99
CA THR A 178 0.09 -16.05 0.55
C THR A 178 0.84 -14.78 0.21
N LEU A 179 1.87 -14.92 -0.63
CA LEU A 179 2.69 -13.83 -1.11
C LEU A 179 2.69 -13.86 -2.64
N PHE A 180 2.22 -12.79 -3.25
CA PHE A 180 2.29 -12.56 -4.68
C PHE A 180 3.24 -11.41 -4.95
N PHE A 181 4.20 -11.64 -5.83
CA PHE A 181 5.08 -10.61 -6.33
C PHE A 181 5.48 -10.91 -7.76
N SER A 182 5.62 -9.86 -8.56
CA SER A 182 6.15 -9.99 -9.91
C SER A 182 7.66 -10.16 -9.81
N VAL A 183 8.23 -11.09 -10.59
CA VAL A 183 9.70 -11.31 -10.69
C VAL A 183 10.19 -10.78 -12.02
N GLY A 184 11.17 -9.88 -12.01
CA GLY A 184 11.72 -9.29 -13.22
C GLY A 184 12.65 -10.24 -13.97
N ALA A 185 12.90 -9.99 -15.26
CA ALA A 185 13.86 -10.80 -16.04
C ALA A 185 15.29 -10.72 -15.46
N ALA A 186 15.66 -9.56 -14.89
CA ALA A 186 16.94 -9.39 -14.20
C ALA A 186 17.02 -10.17 -12.87
N ASP A 187 15.89 -10.39 -12.19
CA ASP A 187 15.83 -11.23 -10.99
C ASP A 187 16.10 -12.69 -11.26
N LEU A 188 15.54 -13.20 -12.35
CA LEU A 188 15.80 -14.57 -12.78
C LEU A 188 17.30 -14.77 -13.06
N ASN A 189 17.97 -13.77 -13.64
CA ASN A 189 19.42 -13.80 -13.87
C ASN A 189 20.24 -13.75 -12.57
N ALA A 190 19.78 -12.99 -11.56
CA ALA A 190 20.40 -12.94 -10.24
C ALA A 190 20.17 -14.22 -9.42
N LEU A 191 18.98 -14.83 -9.55
CA LEU A 191 18.58 -16.10 -8.95
C LEU A 191 19.49 -17.27 -9.36
N TYR A 192 19.99 -17.29 -10.60
CA TYR A 192 20.97 -18.28 -11.04
C TYR A 192 22.33 -18.15 -10.34
N ALA A 193 22.62 -16.99 -9.73
CA ALA A 193 23.90 -16.72 -9.07
C ALA A 193 23.87 -16.99 -7.55
N THR A 194 22.72 -16.85 -6.89
CA THR A 194 22.58 -17.06 -5.43
C THR A 194 21.20 -17.58 -5.06
N SER A 195 21.17 -18.79 -4.52
CA SER A 195 19.97 -19.52 -4.11
C SER A 195 19.25 -18.86 -2.93
N ILE A 196 18.04 -18.34 -3.19
CA ILE A 196 17.13 -17.65 -2.24
C ILE A 196 16.68 -18.50 -1.05
N VAL A 197 16.88 -19.82 -1.09
CA VAL A 197 16.43 -20.72 -0.02
C VAL A 197 17.19 -20.51 1.30
N GLY A 198 18.32 -19.79 1.30
CA GLY A 198 19.14 -19.54 2.49
C GLY A 198 18.75 -18.35 3.35
N GLU A 199 17.97 -17.37 2.84
CA GLU A 199 17.67 -16.12 3.57
C GLU A 199 16.20 -16.03 4.06
N LEU A 200 15.37 -17.03 3.74
CA LEU A 200 13.96 -17.12 4.17
C LEU A 200 13.70 -18.29 5.14
N LEU A 201 14.75 -18.88 5.72
CA LEU A 201 14.73 -19.89 6.78
C LEU A 201 15.53 -19.40 8.00
#